data_AF-A0A2S8FYR0-F1
#
_entry.id   AF-A0A2S8FYR0-F1
#
_cell.length_a   1.000
_cell.length_b   1.000
_cell.length_c   1.000
_cell.angle_alpha   90.00
_cell.angle_beta   90.00
_cell.angle_gamma   90.00
#
_symmetry.space_group_name_H-M   'P 1'
#
loop_
_entity.id
_entity.type
_entity.pdbx_description
1 polymer ?
#
loop_
_entity_poly.entity_id
_entity_poly.type
_entity_poly.pdbx_seq_one_letter_code
_entity_poly.pdbx_strand_id
1 'polypeptide(L)'
;MSKRRAATCQCSICHQTRPCSDVAPGESIREAIATEIQKQTPAWNSDQPVCTSCLNQFRAEHFRHLLEEEKGELSDLEMRVLDSLREQDSIAANVNEKFDQQLSLGDRISDQLANFGGSWAFLILFAAVVLIWMLFNGILIAQEAFDPYPFILLNLVLSCLAAIQAPVILMSQNRQEAKDRLRSEYDFQVNFRAELEIRLLHTKLDQLLSHQWQRLLEIQQLQLELMEELAERRDKPSS
;
A
#
# COMPACT_ATOMS: atom_id res chain seq x y z
N MET A 1 24.98 -33.42 58.61
CA MET A 1 24.36 -32.57 57.56
C MET A 1 22.92 -33.03 57.33
N SER A 2 21.94 -32.34 57.94
CA SER A 2 20.52 -32.71 57.83
C SER A 2 19.85 -31.84 56.77
N LYS A 3 19.44 -32.44 55.64
CA LYS A 3 18.71 -31.77 54.56
C LYS A 3 17.32 -31.36 55.09
N ARG A 4 17.10 -30.06 55.31
CA ARG A 4 15.76 -29.50 55.55
C ARG A 4 14.89 -29.84 54.33
N ARG A 5 13.86 -30.66 54.51
CA ARG A 5 12.83 -30.90 53.48
C ARG A 5 12.12 -29.56 53.23
N ALA A 6 12.21 -29.04 52.01
CA ALA A 6 11.48 -27.85 51.61
C ALA A 6 9.97 -28.15 51.67
N ALA A 7 9.19 -27.22 52.23
CA ALA A 7 7.74 -27.34 52.23
C ALA A 7 7.22 -27.33 50.79
N THR A 8 6.45 -28.36 50.43
CA THR A 8 5.81 -28.48 49.11
C THR A 8 4.32 -28.18 49.24
N CYS A 9 3.83 -27.28 48.40
CA CYS A 9 2.43 -26.86 48.34
C CYS A 9 1.82 -27.37 47.03
N GLN A 10 0.53 -27.70 47.05
CA GLN A 10 -0.18 -28.18 45.87
C GLN A 10 -0.90 -27.02 45.18
N CYS A 11 -0.74 -26.92 43.86
CA CYS A 11 -1.49 -25.96 43.06
C CYS A 11 -2.93 -26.46 42.85
N SER A 12 -3.91 -25.57 43.00
CA SER A 12 -5.33 -25.91 42.83
C SER A 12 -5.76 -26.06 41.38
N ILE A 13 -4.96 -25.57 40.43
CA ILE A 13 -5.26 -25.60 38.97
C ILE A 13 -4.59 -26.79 38.29
N CYS A 14 -3.29 -27.01 38.48
CA CYS A 14 -2.56 -28.10 37.82
C CYS A 14 -2.35 -29.34 38.69
N HIS A 15 -2.81 -29.31 39.95
CA HIS A 15 -2.66 -30.39 40.95
C HIS A 15 -1.24 -30.88 41.22
N GLN A 16 -0.21 -30.23 40.67
CA GLN A 16 1.20 -30.57 40.88
C GLN A 16 1.71 -29.99 42.21
N THR A 17 2.54 -30.79 42.89
CA THR A 17 3.28 -30.35 44.08
C THR A 17 4.48 -29.51 43.66
N ARG A 18 4.52 -28.25 44.10
CA ARG A 18 5.60 -27.30 43.84
C ARG A 18 6.20 -26.80 45.17
N PRO A 19 7.43 -26.28 45.18
CA PRO A 19 7.96 -25.59 46.36
C PRO A 19 6.99 -24.47 46.77
N CYS A 20 6.72 -24.30 48.06
CA CYS A 20 5.78 -23.25 48.51
C CYS A 20 6.23 -21.83 48.15
N SER A 21 7.50 -21.61 47.76
CA SER A 21 7.98 -20.34 47.19
C SER A 21 7.34 -20.00 45.83
N ASP A 22 6.91 -21.02 45.07
CA ASP A 22 6.42 -20.90 43.70
C ASP A 22 4.89 -20.98 43.64
N VAL A 23 4.23 -20.86 44.79
CA VAL A 23 2.79 -20.96 44.95
C VAL A 23 2.29 -19.68 45.59
N ALA A 24 1.57 -18.87 44.81
CA ALA A 24 1.00 -17.62 45.26
C ALA A 24 -0.37 -17.86 45.93
N PRO A 25 -0.66 -17.18 47.07
CA PRO A 25 -2.02 -17.13 47.62
C PRO A 25 -2.96 -16.45 46.64
N GLY A 26 -4.18 -16.97 46.48
CA GLY A 26 -5.16 -16.42 45.54
C GLY A 26 -5.54 -14.96 45.82
N GLU A 27 -5.51 -14.53 47.08
CA GLU A 27 -5.75 -13.12 47.51
C GLU A 27 -4.76 -12.12 46.90
N SER A 28 -3.58 -12.58 46.48
CA SER A 28 -2.54 -11.72 45.88
C SER A 28 -2.70 -11.52 44.37
N ILE A 29 -3.68 -12.18 43.74
CA ILE A 29 -3.91 -12.12 42.29
C ILE A 29 -4.81 -10.93 41.96
N ARG A 30 -4.39 -10.12 40.98
CA ARG A 30 -5.14 -8.95 40.50
C ARG A 30 -6.50 -9.37 39.94
N GLU A 31 -7.55 -8.62 40.27
CA GLU A 31 -8.95 -8.91 39.93
C GLU A 31 -9.18 -9.25 38.45
N ALA A 32 -8.56 -8.52 37.52
CA ALA A 32 -8.66 -8.77 36.09
C ALA A 32 -8.21 -10.19 35.67
N ILE A 33 -7.19 -10.74 36.32
CA ILE A 33 -6.70 -12.10 36.07
C ILE A 33 -7.54 -13.12 36.85
N ALA A 34 -8.01 -12.77 38.04
CA ALA A 34 -8.89 -13.63 38.84
C ALA A 34 -10.21 -13.92 38.11
N THR A 35 -10.81 -12.92 37.46
CA THR A 35 -12.00 -13.08 36.63
C THR A 35 -11.74 -13.99 35.44
N GLU A 36 -10.57 -13.89 34.81
CA GLU A 36 -10.18 -14.77 33.69
C GLU A 36 -9.95 -16.22 34.13
N ILE A 37 -9.34 -16.43 35.30
CA ILE A 37 -9.16 -17.76 35.91
C ILE A 37 -10.52 -18.37 36.28
N GLN A 38 -11.44 -17.59 36.83
CA GLN A 38 -12.77 -18.06 37.23
C GLN A 38 -13.64 -18.43 36.01
N LYS A 39 -13.47 -17.71 34.88
CA LYS A 39 -14.13 -17.99 33.61
C LYS A 39 -13.72 -19.35 33.02
N GLN A 40 -12.44 -19.71 33.11
CA GLN A 40 -11.90 -20.95 32.53
C GLN A 40 -11.92 -22.13 33.52
N THR A 41 -11.90 -21.86 34.82
CA THR A 41 -11.95 -22.85 35.90
C THR A 41 -12.94 -22.43 36.99
N PRO A 42 -14.25 -22.75 36.83
CA PRO A 42 -15.30 -22.36 37.76
C PRO A 42 -15.18 -22.96 39.18
N ALA A 43 -14.31 -23.96 39.34
CA ALA A 43 -14.03 -24.61 40.62
C ALA A 43 -12.99 -23.86 41.47
N TRP A 44 -12.36 -22.81 40.92
CA TRP A 44 -11.35 -22.01 41.61
C TRP A 44 -11.97 -20.80 42.34
N ASN A 45 -11.54 -20.57 43.58
CA ASN A 45 -11.94 -19.44 44.42
C ASN A 45 -10.71 -18.61 44.85
N SER A 46 -10.92 -17.35 45.25
CA SER A 46 -9.89 -16.39 45.70
C SER A 46 -8.97 -16.89 46.81
N ASP A 47 -9.38 -17.91 47.57
CA ASP A 47 -8.63 -18.41 48.72
C ASP A 47 -7.72 -19.58 48.34
N GLN A 48 -7.81 -20.07 47.09
CA GLN A 48 -7.11 -21.25 46.63
C GLN A 48 -5.74 -20.90 46.02
N PRO A 49 -4.66 -21.59 46.42
CA PRO A 49 -3.32 -21.29 45.94
C PRO A 49 -3.10 -21.69 44.48
N VAL A 50 -2.36 -20.85 43.75
CA VAL A 50 -2.01 -21.05 42.33
C VAL A 50 -0.51 -20.96 42.13
N CYS A 51 0.09 -21.90 41.39
CA CYS A 51 1.52 -21.83 41.10
C CYS A 51 1.86 -20.77 40.04
N THR A 52 3.07 -20.22 40.11
CA THR A 52 3.55 -19.14 39.23
C THR A 52 3.48 -19.51 37.75
N SER A 53 3.70 -20.78 37.39
CA SER A 53 3.61 -21.24 36.00
C SER A 53 2.19 -21.17 35.43
N CYS A 54 1.18 -21.58 36.23
CA CYS A 54 -0.22 -21.47 35.83
C CYS A 54 -0.66 -20.01 35.78
N LEU A 55 -0.26 -19.19 36.76
CA LEU A 55 -0.58 -17.76 36.78
C LEU A 55 0.00 -17.03 35.56
N ASN A 56 1.22 -17.35 35.15
CA ASN A 56 1.85 -16.75 33.97
C ASN A 56 1.16 -17.18 32.65
N GLN A 57 0.59 -18.38 32.59
CA GLN A 57 -0.21 -18.82 31.44
C GLN A 57 -1.49 -17.98 31.32
N PHE A 58 -2.24 -17.80 32.40
CA PHE A 58 -3.45 -16.96 32.39
C PHE A 58 -3.15 -15.47 32.15
N ARG A 59 -2.00 -14.96 32.62
CA ARG A 59 -1.54 -13.61 32.27
C ARG A 59 -1.31 -13.42 30.78
N ALA A 60 -0.65 -14.39 30.14
CA ALA A 60 -0.40 -14.35 28.70
C ALA A 60 -1.70 -14.43 27.90
N GLU A 61 -2.67 -15.24 28.36
CA GLU A 61 -3.96 -15.38 27.70
C GLU A 61 -4.85 -14.14 27.88
N HIS A 62 -4.89 -13.56 29.08
CA HIS A 62 -5.57 -12.28 29.31
C HIS A 62 -4.96 -11.16 28.46
N PHE A 63 -3.62 -11.10 28.35
CA PHE A 63 -2.94 -10.15 27.48
C PHE A 63 -3.25 -10.40 26.00
N ARG A 64 -3.36 -11.66 25.57
CA ARG A 64 -3.84 -11.99 24.21
C ARG A 64 -5.26 -11.54 23.97
N HIS A 65 -6.18 -11.75 24.91
CA HIS A 65 -7.56 -11.31 24.77
C HIS A 65 -7.65 -9.78 24.69
N LEU A 66 -6.87 -9.06 25.51
CA LEU A 66 -6.77 -7.59 25.43
C LEU A 66 -6.20 -7.15 24.08
N LEU A 67 -5.16 -7.84 23.61
CA LEU A 67 -4.57 -7.59 22.31
C LEU A 67 -5.47 -8.01 21.15
N GLU A 68 -6.37 -8.98 21.27
CA GLU A 68 -7.31 -9.40 20.22
C GLU A 68 -8.54 -8.49 20.18
N GLU A 69 -8.94 -7.95 21.33
CA GLU A 69 -9.95 -6.89 21.43
C GLU A 69 -9.42 -5.58 20.80
N GLU A 70 -8.13 -5.28 20.93
CA GLU A 70 -7.46 -4.17 20.22
C GLU A 70 -6.99 -4.53 18.78
N LYS A 71 -6.58 -5.79 18.49
CA LYS A 71 -6.18 -6.27 17.14
C LYS A 71 -7.35 -6.71 16.27
N GLY A 72 -8.56 -6.76 16.81
CA GLY A 72 -9.78 -6.68 16.01
C GLY A 72 -9.79 -5.43 15.12
N GLU A 73 -8.92 -4.45 15.42
CA GLU A 73 -8.53 -3.34 14.57
C GLU A 73 -7.21 -3.60 13.80
N LEU A 74 -6.96 -4.79 13.26
CA LEU A 74 -6.30 -4.82 11.94
C LEU A 74 -7.24 -4.04 11.04
N SER A 75 -6.85 -2.78 10.84
CA SER A 75 -7.81 -1.70 10.86
C SER A 75 -8.73 -1.88 9.66
N ASP A 76 -10.03 -1.72 9.86
CA ASP A 76 -10.97 -1.53 8.75
C ASP A 76 -10.42 -0.46 7.76
N LEU A 77 -9.58 0.45 8.26
CA LEU A 77 -8.71 1.32 7.48
C LEU A 77 -7.62 0.61 6.66
N GLU A 78 -6.84 -0.32 7.21
CA GLU A 78 -5.81 -1.08 6.49
C GLU A 78 -6.41 -1.97 5.39
N MET A 79 -7.56 -2.61 5.65
CA MET A 79 -8.27 -3.38 4.62
C MET A 79 -8.79 -2.47 3.50
N ARG A 80 -9.34 -1.30 3.85
CA ARG A 80 -9.76 -0.27 2.87
C ARG A 80 -8.59 0.33 2.10
N VAL A 81 -7.45 0.54 2.75
CA VAL A 81 -6.21 1.02 2.10
C VAL A 81 -5.69 -0.03 1.12
N LEU A 82 -5.72 -1.33 1.49
CA LEU A 82 -5.35 -2.41 0.57
C LEU A 82 -6.29 -2.46 -0.64
N ASP A 83 -7.61 -2.30 -0.42
CA ASP A 83 -8.60 -2.30 -1.50
C ASP A 83 -8.45 -1.09 -2.42
N SER A 84 -8.20 0.10 -1.87
CA SER A 84 -7.98 1.32 -2.66
C SER A 84 -6.64 1.33 -3.40
N LEU A 85 -5.58 0.73 -2.85
CA LEU A 85 -4.32 0.49 -3.58
C LEU A 85 -4.53 -0.48 -4.75
N ARG A 86 -5.34 -1.54 -4.56
CA ARG A 86 -5.68 -2.50 -5.61
C ARG A 86 -6.57 -1.88 -6.69
N GLU A 87 -7.48 -0.99 -6.30
CA GLU A 87 -8.31 -0.24 -7.22
C GLU A 87 -7.46 0.72 -8.06
N GLN A 88 -6.46 1.38 -7.47
CA GLN A 88 -5.56 2.31 -8.16
C GLN A 88 -4.74 1.64 -9.29
N ASP A 89 -4.22 0.43 -9.08
CA ASP A 89 -3.54 -0.36 -10.13
C ASP A 89 -4.52 -0.88 -11.20
N SER A 90 -5.75 -1.23 -10.79
CA SER A 90 -6.77 -1.76 -11.72
C SER A 90 -7.33 -0.70 -12.68
N ILE A 91 -7.31 0.58 -12.29
CA ILE A 91 -7.90 1.64 -13.12
C ILE A 91 -6.98 2.02 -14.29
N ALA A 92 -5.66 2.04 -14.09
CA ALA A 92 -4.71 2.26 -15.20
C ALA A 92 -4.82 1.18 -16.29
N ALA A 93 -5.08 -0.07 -15.90
CA ALA A 93 -5.35 -1.16 -16.83
C ALA A 93 -6.68 -0.97 -17.59
N ASN A 94 -7.72 -0.47 -16.92
CA ASN A 94 -9.05 -0.24 -17.50
C ASN A 94 -9.05 0.83 -18.61
N VAL A 95 -8.22 1.88 -18.49
CA VAL A 95 -8.12 2.94 -19.51
C VAL A 95 -7.59 2.40 -20.83
N ASN A 96 -6.58 1.53 -20.79
CA ASN A 96 -6.06 0.88 -22.00
C ASN A 96 -7.08 -0.09 -22.61
N GLU A 97 -7.77 -0.88 -21.77
CA GLU A 97 -8.77 -1.84 -22.23
C GLU A 97 -9.96 -1.17 -22.92
N LYS A 98 -10.47 -0.06 -22.37
CA LYS A 98 -11.55 0.72 -22.98
C LYS A 98 -11.16 1.33 -24.32
N PHE A 99 -9.90 1.75 -24.48
CA PHE A 99 -9.38 2.29 -25.72
C PHE A 99 -9.22 1.20 -26.79
N ASP A 100 -8.70 0.03 -26.40
CA ASP A 100 -8.45 -1.09 -27.30
C ASP A 100 -9.74 -1.74 -27.84
N GLN A 101 -10.83 -1.67 -27.07
CA GLN A 101 -12.16 -2.13 -27.49
C GLN A 101 -12.78 -1.30 -28.62
N GLN A 102 -12.30 -0.07 -28.86
CA GLN A 102 -12.83 0.83 -29.89
C GLN A 102 -12.01 0.82 -31.20
N LEU A 103 -10.92 0.04 -31.26
CA LEU A 103 -10.04 0.00 -32.44
C LEU A 103 -10.70 -0.68 -33.63
N SER A 104 -10.81 0.02 -34.75
CA SER A 104 -11.23 -0.57 -36.02
C SER A 104 -10.13 -1.48 -36.60
N LEU A 105 -10.49 -2.36 -37.53
CA LEU A 105 -9.51 -3.20 -38.23
C LEU A 105 -8.44 -2.36 -38.96
N GLY A 106 -8.83 -1.20 -39.51
CA GLY A 106 -7.90 -0.26 -40.15
C GLY A 106 -6.91 0.35 -39.17
N ASP A 107 -7.36 0.66 -37.95
CA ASP A 107 -6.50 1.22 -36.90
C ASP A 107 -5.42 0.24 -36.46
N ARG A 108 -5.78 -1.03 -36.32
CA ARG A 108 -4.85 -2.12 -35.97
C ARG A 108 -3.76 -2.32 -37.03
N ILE A 109 -4.15 -2.27 -38.31
CA ILE A 109 -3.20 -2.40 -39.43
C ILE A 109 -2.27 -1.19 -39.48
N SER A 110 -2.80 0.02 -39.30
CA SER A 110 -1.99 1.25 -39.25
C SER A 110 -0.97 1.24 -38.12
N ASP A 111 -1.33 0.76 -36.92
CA ASP A 111 -0.36 0.62 -35.82
C ASP A 111 0.72 -0.41 -36.10
N GLN A 112 0.36 -1.55 -36.68
CA GLN A 112 1.35 -2.55 -37.06
C GLN A 112 2.31 -2.01 -38.11
N LEU A 113 1.80 -1.27 -39.11
CA LEU A 113 2.62 -0.68 -40.16
C LEU A 113 3.52 0.45 -39.64
N ALA A 114 3.02 1.28 -38.72
CA ALA A 114 3.80 2.32 -38.05
C ALA A 114 4.90 1.73 -37.16
N ASN A 115 4.58 0.71 -36.36
CA ASN A 115 5.54 0.03 -35.49
C ASN A 115 6.63 -0.69 -36.29
N PHE A 116 6.26 -1.35 -37.39
CA PHE A 116 7.23 -1.99 -38.28
C PHE A 116 8.10 -0.96 -39.01
N GLY A 117 7.49 0.11 -39.54
CA GLY A 117 8.19 1.20 -40.23
C GLY A 117 9.12 2.04 -39.32
N GLY A 118 8.86 2.07 -38.01
CA GLY A 118 9.68 2.78 -37.02
C GLY A 118 10.90 2.01 -36.50
N SER A 119 11.11 0.76 -36.94
CA SER A 119 12.22 -0.07 -36.45
C SER A 119 13.55 0.26 -37.16
N TRP A 120 14.63 0.34 -36.39
CA TRP A 120 15.99 0.51 -36.92
C TRP A 120 16.40 -0.58 -37.91
N ALA A 121 15.95 -1.82 -37.68
CA ALA A 121 16.25 -2.94 -38.57
C ALA A 121 15.57 -2.77 -39.95
N PHE A 122 14.34 -2.23 -39.97
CA PHE A 122 13.61 -1.96 -41.22
C PHE A 122 14.31 -0.88 -42.04
N LEU A 123 14.75 0.22 -41.41
CA LEU A 123 15.47 1.29 -42.09
C LEU A 123 16.77 0.80 -42.76
N ILE A 124 17.55 -0.02 -42.06
CA ILE A 124 18.80 -0.59 -42.60
C ILE A 124 18.51 -1.55 -43.76
N LEU A 125 17.53 -2.44 -43.62
CA LEU A 125 17.15 -3.37 -44.68
C LEU A 125 16.63 -2.62 -45.92
N PHE A 126 15.77 -1.62 -45.73
CA PHE A 126 15.22 -0.81 -46.80
C PHE A 126 16.32 -0.04 -47.56
N ALA A 127 17.25 0.59 -46.84
CA ALA A 127 18.41 1.23 -47.44
C ALA A 127 19.30 0.25 -48.21
N ALA A 128 19.52 -0.96 -47.68
CA ALA A 128 20.29 -2.00 -48.36
C ALA A 128 19.60 -2.45 -49.66
N VAL A 129 18.28 -2.65 -49.66
CA VAL A 129 17.52 -3.02 -50.87
C VAL A 129 17.63 -1.93 -51.94
N VAL A 130 17.49 -0.66 -51.55
CA VAL A 130 17.65 0.48 -52.47
C VAL A 130 19.07 0.55 -53.05
N LEU A 131 20.10 0.36 -52.23
CA LEU A 131 21.49 0.30 -52.68
C LEU A 131 21.74 -0.87 -53.65
N ILE A 132 21.23 -2.05 -53.32
CA ILE A 132 21.35 -3.24 -54.19
C ILE A 132 20.66 -2.98 -55.54
N TRP A 133 19.47 -2.38 -55.54
CA TRP A 133 18.75 -2.02 -56.78
C TRP A 133 19.55 -1.06 -57.65
N MET A 134 20.14 -0.02 -57.05
CA MET A 134 20.97 0.96 -57.77
C MET A 134 22.24 0.32 -58.33
N LEU A 135 22.93 -0.54 -57.56
CA LEU A 135 24.14 -1.23 -58.02
C LEU A 135 23.82 -2.20 -59.16
N PHE A 136 22.71 -2.94 -59.05
CA PHE A 136 22.26 -3.90 -60.04
C PHE A 136 21.93 -3.23 -61.39
N ASN A 137 21.14 -2.15 -61.36
CA ASN A 137 20.75 -1.44 -62.59
C ASN A 137 21.85 -0.51 -63.12
N GLY A 138 22.69 0.06 -62.25
CA GLY A 138 23.72 1.03 -62.64
C GLY A 138 25.04 0.41 -63.10
N ILE A 139 25.46 -0.73 -62.55
CA ILE A 139 26.78 -1.33 -62.81
C ILE A 139 26.67 -2.68 -63.55
N LEU A 140 25.73 -3.54 -63.14
CA LEU A 140 25.67 -4.93 -63.65
C LEU A 140 24.95 -5.08 -65.00
N ILE A 141 23.97 -4.22 -65.31
CA ILE A 141 23.15 -4.33 -66.53
C ILE A 141 23.18 -3.01 -67.33
N ALA A 142 24.33 -2.36 -67.42
CA ALA A 142 24.44 -1.02 -68.04
C ALA A 142 23.99 -0.94 -69.53
N GLN A 143 23.90 -2.07 -70.25
CA GLN A 143 23.51 -2.11 -71.67
C GLN A 143 22.02 -2.46 -71.92
N GLU A 144 21.37 -3.15 -70.98
CA GLU A 144 19.93 -3.51 -71.02
C GLU A 144 19.26 -3.19 -69.67
N ALA A 145 19.59 -2.05 -69.08
CA ALA A 145 19.13 -1.70 -67.75
C ALA A 145 17.60 -1.59 -67.72
N PHE A 146 16.97 -2.28 -66.77
CA PHE A 146 15.53 -2.19 -66.53
C PHE A 146 15.13 -0.81 -66.00
N ASP A 147 15.98 -0.20 -65.16
CA ASP A 147 15.82 1.16 -64.64
C ASP A 147 17.14 1.95 -64.78
N PRO A 148 17.47 2.49 -65.98
CA PRO A 148 18.70 3.22 -66.20
C PRO A 148 18.75 4.52 -65.39
N TYR A 149 19.96 4.99 -65.06
CA TYR A 149 20.17 6.28 -64.42
C TYR A 149 19.46 7.38 -65.23
N PRO A 150 18.51 8.16 -64.65
CA PRO A 150 18.38 8.55 -63.23
C PRO A 150 17.37 7.77 -62.34
N PHE A 151 17.07 6.49 -62.64
CA PHE A 151 16.21 5.59 -61.84
C PHE A 151 14.74 6.07 -61.68
N ILE A 152 14.02 6.24 -62.80
CA ILE A 152 12.67 6.79 -62.80
C ILE A 152 11.65 5.87 -62.09
N LEU A 153 11.80 4.55 -62.24
CA LEU A 153 10.88 3.58 -61.65
C LEU A 153 11.06 3.51 -60.14
N LEU A 154 12.31 3.44 -59.68
CA LEU A 154 12.62 3.50 -58.26
C LEU A 154 12.06 4.79 -57.63
N ASN A 155 12.25 5.93 -58.28
CA ASN A 155 11.74 7.21 -57.78
C ASN A 155 10.20 7.22 -57.66
N LEU A 156 9.50 6.71 -58.68
CA LEU A 156 8.04 6.60 -58.68
C LEU A 156 7.54 5.73 -57.52
N VAL A 157 8.16 4.56 -57.31
CA VAL A 157 7.80 3.63 -56.23
C VAL A 157 8.05 4.27 -54.86
N LEU A 158 9.21 4.89 -54.65
CA LEU A 158 9.54 5.55 -53.38
C LEU A 158 8.58 6.70 -53.07
N SER A 159 8.20 7.49 -54.09
CA SER A 159 7.26 8.59 -53.94
C SER A 159 5.84 8.09 -53.61
N CYS A 160 5.39 7.01 -54.25
CA CYS A 160 4.11 6.37 -53.93
C CYS A 160 4.09 5.80 -52.50
N LEU A 161 5.18 5.13 -52.09
CA LEU A 161 5.35 4.61 -50.74
C LEU A 161 5.29 5.74 -49.69
N ALA A 162 6.04 6.82 -49.91
CA ALA A 162 6.05 7.98 -49.02
C ALA A 162 4.66 8.65 -48.91
N ALA A 163 3.94 8.77 -50.03
CA ALA A 163 2.61 9.36 -50.06
C ALA A 163 1.58 8.57 -49.22
N ILE A 164 1.67 7.24 -49.22
CA ILE A 164 0.80 6.37 -48.40
C ILE A 164 1.29 6.35 -46.93
N GLN A 165 2.60 6.43 -46.72
CA GLN A 165 3.20 6.38 -45.39
C GLN A 165 2.83 7.59 -44.52
N ALA A 166 2.82 8.80 -45.08
CA ALA A 166 2.56 10.01 -44.30
C ALA A 166 1.18 10.04 -43.60
N PRO A 167 0.04 9.71 -44.26
CA PRO A 167 -1.25 9.59 -43.61
C PRO A 167 -1.32 8.47 -42.57
N VAL A 168 -0.67 7.32 -42.81
CA VAL A 168 -0.65 6.21 -41.84
C VAL A 168 0.10 6.62 -40.57
N ILE A 169 1.26 7.28 -40.71
CA ILE A 169 1.99 7.84 -39.59
C ILE A 169 1.12 8.87 -38.85
N LEU A 170 0.47 9.79 -39.57
CA LEU A 170 -0.38 10.82 -38.96
C LEU A 170 -1.58 10.21 -38.22
N MET A 171 -2.20 9.16 -38.77
CA MET A 171 -3.29 8.43 -38.10
C MET A 171 -2.82 7.74 -36.81
N SER A 172 -1.65 7.09 -36.85
CA SER A 172 -1.07 6.47 -35.65
C SER A 172 -0.67 7.51 -34.60
N GLN A 173 -0.10 8.65 -35.02
CA GLN A 173 0.21 9.78 -34.15
C GLN A 173 -1.03 10.38 -33.49
N ASN A 174 -2.06 10.73 -34.26
CA ASN A 174 -3.33 11.25 -33.73
C ASN A 174 -3.96 10.30 -32.72
N ARG A 175 -3.85 8.98 -32.95
CA ARG A 175 -4.34 7.96 -32.01
C ARG A 175 -3.51 7.94 -30.74
N GLN A 176 -2.18 7.95 -30.84
CA GLN A 176 -1.29 7.98 -29.68
C GLN A 176 -1.51 9.25 -28.84
N GLU A 177 -1.67 10.41 -29.47
CA GLU A 177 -1.99 11.67 -28.79
C GLU A 177 -3.35 11.63 -28.09
N ALA A 178 -4.36 11.01 -28.69
CA ALA A 178 -5.66 10.82 -28.05
C ALA A 178 -5.55 9.94 -26.79
N LYS A 179 -4.75 8.87 -26.86
CA LYS A 179 -4.47 7.99 -25.71
C LYS A 179 -3.71 8.73 -24.61
N ASP A 180 -2.67 9.48 -24.99
CA ASP A 180 -1.86 10.25 -24.05
C ASP A 180 -2.67 11.38 -23.39
N ARG A 181 -3.58 12.02 -24.14
CA ARG A 181 -4.52 13.02 -23.58
C ARG A 181 -5.45 12.41 -22.54
N LEU A 182 -6.04 11.25 -22.82
CA LEU A 182 -6.92 10.56 -21.86
C LEU A 182 -6.16 10.14 -20.60
N ARG A 183 -4.94 9.64 -20.76
CA ARG A 183 -4.07 9.30 -19.64
C ARG A 183 -3.72 10.52 -18.79
N SER A 184 -3.36 11.64 -19.42
CA SER A 184 -3.04 12.89 -18.74
C SER A 184 -4.24 13.46 -17.96
N GLU A 185 -5.45 13.43 -18.55
CA GLU A 185 -6.69 13.84 -17.88
C GLU A 185 -6.98 12.98 -16.64
N TYR A 186 -6.79 11.66 -16.76
CA TYR A 186 -6.96 10.75 -15.64
C TYR A 186 -5.93 10.99 -14.53
N ASP A 187 -4.65 11.11 -14.87
CA ASP A 187 -3.57 11.40 -13.92
C ASP A 187 -3.82 12.74 -13.21
N PHE A 188 -4.34 13.74 -13.92
CA PHE A 188 -4.76 15.00 -13.33
C PHE A 188 -5.88 14.81 -12.29
N GLN A 189 -6.93 14.04 -12.60
CA GLN A 189 -8.04 13.78 -11.68
C GLN A 189 -7.58 13.03 -10.41
N VAL A 190 -6.70 12.06 -10.55
CA VAL A 190 -6.12 11.32 -9.42
C VAL A 190 -5.32 12.26 -8.53
N ASN A 191 -4.44 13.09 -9.11
CA ASN A 191 -3.64 14.05 -8.36
C ASN A 191 -4.51 15.09 -7.65
N PHE A 192 -5.52 15.61 -8.33
CA PHE A 192 -6.46 16.58 -7.74
C PHE A 192 -7.22 15.97 -6.56
N ARG A 193 -7.67 14.70 -6.69
CA ARG A 193 -8.32 13.98 -5.58
C ARG A 193 -7.37 13.77 -4.40
N ALA A 194 -6.13 13.36 -4.66
CA ALA A 194 -5.12 13.20 -3.62
C ALA A 194 -4.84 14.53 -2.90
N GLU A 195 -4.76 15.64 -3.63
CA GLU A 195 -4.58 16.96 -3.03
C GLU A 195 -5.74 17.33 -2.09
N LEU A 196 -6.99 17.08 -2.51
CA LEU A 196 -8.17 17.31 -1.66
C LEU A 196 -8.16 16.46 -0.39
N GLU A 197 -7.79 15.18 -0.51
CA GLU A 197 -7.69 14.27 0.62
C GLU A 197 -6.62 14.73 1.62
N ILE A 198 -5.46 15.18 1.14
CA ILE A 198 -4.41 15.75 1.99
C ILE A 198 -4.89 17.01 2.73
N ARG A 199 -5.64 17.90 2.04
CA ARG A 199 -6.21 19.10 2.67
C ARG A 199 -7.24 18.74 3.75
N LEU A 200 -8.07 17.73 3.50
CA LEU A 200 -9.04 17.22 4.47
C LEU A 200 -8.32 16.63 5.70
N LEU A 201 -7.27 15.83 5.48
CA LEU A 201 -6.45 15.27 6.56
C LEU A 201 -5.81 16.37 7.40
N HIS A 202 -5.25 17.42 6.79
CA HIS A 202 -4.73 18.58 7.51
C HIS A 202 -5.80 19.24 8.39
N THR A 203 -6.99 19.47 7.84
CA THR A 203 -8.10 20.10 8.59
C THR A 203 -8.49 19.26 9.81
N LYS A 204 -8.55 17.93 9.67
CA LYS A 204 -8.84 17.03 10.80
C LYS A 204 -7.71 17.01 11.83
N LEU A 205 -6.47 17.05 11.38
CA LEU A 205 -5.29 17.09 12.24
C LEU A 205 -5.27 18.38 13.07
N ASP A 206 -5.56 19.53 12.44
CA ASP A 206 -5.69 20.82 13.12
C ASP A 206 -6.81 20.80 14.17
N GLN A 207 -7.96 20.21 13.86
CA GLN A 207 -9.05 20.02 14.81
C GLN A 207 -8.62 19.18 16.03
N LEU A 208 -7.95 18.05 15.80
CA LEU A 208 -7.45 17.20 16.88
C LEU A 208 -6.42 17.94 17.74
N LEU A 209 -5.45 18.62 17.14
CA LEU A 209 -4.46 19.42 17.86
C LEU A 209 -5.12 20.51 18.70
N SER A 210 -6.12 21.21 18.16
CA SER A 210 -6.85 22.25 18.90
C SER A 210 -7.55 21.70 20.15
N HIS A 211 -8.16 20.52 20.04
CA HIS A 211 -8.82 19.85 21.17
C HIS A 211 -7.79 19.38 22.22
N GLN A 212 -6.65 18.83 21.79
CA GLN A 212 -5.56 18.46 22.72
C GLN A 212 -5.00 19.69 23.46
N TRP A 213 -4.85 20.82 22.77
CA TRP A 213 -4.41 22.07 23.39
C TRP A 213 -5.39 22.57 24.45
N GLN A 214 -6.70 22.54 24.17
CA GLN A 214 -7.73 22.91 25.15
C GLN A 214 -7.65 22.03 26.40
N ARG A 215 -7.51 20.71 26.24
CA ARG A 215 -7.34 19.78 27.37
C ARG A 215 -6.09 20.07 28.19
N LEU A 216 -4.98 20.41 27.54
CA LEU A 216 -3.74 20.77 28.23
C LEU A 216 -3.93 22.03 29.09
N LEU A 217 -4.64 23.04 28.56
CA LEU A 217 -4.95 24.27 29.29
C LEU A 217 -5.89 24.02 30.48
N GLU A 218 -6.93 23.19 30.32
CA GLU A 218 -7.82 22.78 31.42
C GLU A 218 -7.02 22.14 32.57
N ILE A 219 -6.11 21.22 32.24
CA ILE A 219 -5.26 20.56 33.24
C ILE A 219 -4.33 21.57 33.94
N GLN A 220 -3.75 22.52 33.20
CA GLN A 220 -2.91 23.55 33.81
C GLN A 220 -3.69 24.48 34.74
N GLN A 221 -4.93 24.84 34.38
CA GLN A 221 -5.79 25.67 35.24
C GLN A 221 -6.13 24.95 36.55
N LEU A 222 -6.49 23.66 36.49
CA LEU A 222 -6.70 22.82 37.67
C LEU A 222 -5.45 22.74 38.57
N GLN A 223 -4.27 22.63 37.97
CA GLN A 223 -3.02 22.64 38.74
C GLN A 223 -2.79 23.97 39.47
N LEU A 224 -3.09 25.09 38.82
CA LEU A 224 -2.97 26.42 39.43
C LEU A 224 -3.96 26.61 40.58
N GLU A 225 -5.23 26.23 40.39
CA GLU A 225 -6.27 26.30 41.42
C GLU A 225 -5.90 25.45 42.64
N LEU A 226 -5.38 24.24 42.43
CA LEU A 226 -4.90 23.39 43.52
C LEU A 226 -3.70 24.01 44.25
N MET A 227 -2.75 24.61 43.53
CA MET A 227 -1.61 25.30 44.15
C MET A 227 -2.06 26.49 45.00
N GLU A 228 -3.06 27.24 44.54
CA GLU A 228 -3.67 28.35 45.27
C GLU A 228 -4.37 27.86 46.54
N GLU A 229 -5.19 26.81 46.46
CA GLU A 229 -5.87 26.23 47.63
C GLU A 229 -4.87 25.71 48.68
N LEU A 230 -3.79 25.06 48.23
CA LEU A 230 -2.71 24.61 49.13
C LEU A 230 -1.96 25.78 49.76
N ALA A 231 -1.75 26.88 49.03
CA ALA A 231 -1.13 28.08 49.56
C ALA A 231 -2.02 28.74 50.64
N GLU A 232 -3.33 28.84 50.40
CA GLU A 232 -4.29 29.37 51.39
C GLU A 232 -4.39 28.51 52.65
N ARG A 233 -4.41 27.17 52.50
CA ARG A 233 -4.43 26.24 53.64
C ARG A 233 -3.17 26.35 54.50
N ARG A 234 -2.02 26.63 53.89
CA ARG A 234 -0.75 26.86 54.61
C ARG A 234 -0.75 28.17 55.40
N ASP A 235 -1.43 29.20 54.90
CA ASP A 235 -1.49 30.53 55.54
C ASP A 235 -2.53 30.65 56.68
N LYS A 236 -3.50 29.72 56.79
CA LYS A 236 -4.36 29.62 57.97
C LYS A 236 -3.63 28.92 59.12
N PRO A 237 -3.24 29.62 60.21
CA PRO A 237 -2.62 28.98 61.35
C PRO A 237 -3.63 28.02 62.00
N SER A 238 -3.19 26.80 62.32
CA SER A 238 -3.95 25.86 63.14
C SER A 238 -4.22 26.49 64.50
N SER A 239 -5.41 27.05 64.69
CA SER A 239 -5.94 27.46 65.99
C SER A 239 -6.23 26.26 66.87
#